data_AF-A0A3P1XMG1-F1
#
_entry.id   AF-A0A3P1XMG1-F1
#
_cell.length_a   1.000
_cell.length_b   1.000
_cell.length_c   1.000
_cell.angle_alpha   90.00
_cell.angle_beta   90.00
_cell.angle_gamma   90.00
#
_symmetry.space_group_name_H-M   'P 1'
#
loop_
_entity.id
_entity.type
_entity.pdbx_description
1 polymer ?
#
loop_
_entity_poly.entity_id
_entity_poly.type
_entity_poly.pdbx_seq_one_letter_code
_entity_poly.pdbx_strand_id
1 'polypeptide(L)'
;MILVSNLVEGTHYNVGGRKDYVVPSGLALTWDSDSKTYKPFDGTNLDGFVNNDEGVALRNAAGETSKQVAVAVLVHGIVDPRFLPITDQRTSVTAATAGAGVFSFIKA
;
A
#
# COMPACT_ATOMS: atom_id res chain seq x y z
N MET A 1 10.32 9.71 -4.53
CA MET A 1 9.20 9.24 -3.70
C MET A 1 7.90 9.73 -4.32
N ILE A 2 6.86 8.92 -4.28
CA ILE A 2 5.52 9.23 -4.84
C ILE A 2 4.54 9.32 -3.67
N LEU A 3 3.51 10.16 -3.80
CA LEU A 3 2.48 10.32 -2.77
C LEU A 3 1.46 9.18 -2.81
N VAL A 4 1.13 8.67 -1.63
CA VAL A 4 -0.04 7.83 -1.37
C VAL A 4 -1.03 8.65 -0.55
N SER A 5 -2.29 8.68 -0.96
CA SER A 5 -3.39 9.39 -0.30
C SER A 5 -4.49 8.44 0.19
N ASN A 6 -5.54 8.97 0.82
CA ASN A 6 -6.72 8.22 1.27
C ASN A 6 -6.42 7.06 2.23
N LEU A 7 -5.40 7.23 3.08
CA LEU A 7 -5.06 6.28 4.13
C LEU A 7 -6.05 6.34 5.28
N VAL A 8 -6.43 5.17 5.80
CA VAL A 8 -7.47 5.01 6.82
C VAL A 8 -6.93 4.11 7.94
N GLU A 9 -7.15 4.55 9.18
CA GLU A 9 -6.72 3.83 10.38
C GLU A 9 -7.43 2.48 10.48
N GLY A 10 -6.71 1.46 10.96
CA GLY A 10 -7.26 0.11 11.15
C GLY A 10 -7.39 -0.70 9.86
N THR A 11 -7.31 -0.06 8.69
CA THR A 11 -7.37 -0.71 7.37
C THR A 11 -6.03 -0.66 6.64
N HIS A 12 -5.38 0.51 6.58
CA HIS A 12 -4.17 0.72 5.78
C HIS A 12 -2.92 0.99 6.63
N TYR A 13 -3.12 1.42 7.86
CA TYR A 13 -2.10 1.59 8.90
C TYR A 13 -2.72 1.21 10.23
N ASN A 14 -1.91 1.04 11.28
CA ASN A 14 -2.40 0.60 12.60
C ASN A 14 -3.14 -0.76 12.56
N VAL A 15 -2.80 -1.62 11.59
CA VAL A 15 -3.41 -2.94 11.45
C VAL A 15 -2.92 -3.92 12.52
N GLY A 16 -3.76 -4.88 12.89
CA GLY A 16 -3.42 -5.88 13.92
C GLY A 16 -3.25 -5.29 15.33
N GLY A 17 -3.92 -4.18 15.64
CA GLY A 17 -3.85 -3.53 16.96
C GLY A 17 -2.65 -2.59 17.15
N ARG A 18 -1.85 -2.36 16.09
CA ARG A 18 -0.78 -1.35 16.08
C ARG A 18 -1.38 0.05 16.27
N LYS A 19 -0.60 0.96 16.88
CA LYS A 19 -0.97 2.37 17.12
C LYS A 19 0.20 3.33 16.83
N ASP A 20 1.10 2.91 15.95
CA ASP A 20 2.33 3.61 15.61
C ASP A 20 2.15 4.63 14.47
N TYR A 21 0.97 4.64 13.84
CA TYR A 21 0.64 5.50 12.69
C TYR A 21 1.58 5.29 11.52
N VAL A 22 2.00 4.03 11.32
CA VAL A 22 2.93 3.63 10.25
C VAL A 22 2.17 2.91 9.14
N VAL A 23 2.31 3.39 7.91
CA VAL A 23 1.92 2.66 6.70
C VAL A 23 2.91 1.52 6.48
N PRO A 24 2.46 0.26 6.43
CA PRO A 24 3.36 -0.87 6.30
C PRO A 24 3.92 -0.98 4.88
N SER A 25 5.14 -1.50 4.77
CA SER A 25 5.67 -2.02 3.51
C SER A 25 4.78 -3.14 2.97
N GLY A 26 4.66 -3.25 1.65
CA GLY A 26 3.79 -4.23 1.00
C GLY A 26 2.31 -3.86 0.99
N LEU A 27 1.89 -2.68 1.46
CA LEU A 27 0.54 -2.19 1.19
C LEU A 27 0.34 -2.08 -0.34
N ALA A 28 -0.66 -2.79 -0.87
CA ALA A 28 -0.99 -2.72 -2.29
C ALA A 28 -1.66 -1.40 -2.66
N LEU A 29 -1.37 -0.88 -3.85
CA LEU A 29 -1.75 0.45 -4.31
C LEU A 29 -2.40 0.42 -5.69
N THR A 30 -3.29 1.39 -5.92
CA THR A 30 -3.87 1.76 -7.21
C THR A 30 -3.49 3.19 -7.55
N TRP A 31 -3.19 3.47 -8.81
CA TRP A 31 -2.95 4.83 -9.30
C TRP A 31 -4.28 5.57 -9.50
N ASP A 32 -4.39 6.76 -8.92
CA ASP A 32 -5.51 7.67 -9.13
C ASP A 32 -5.11 8.78 -10.11
N SER A 33 -5.69 8.73 -11.31
CA SER A 33 -5.41 9.68 -12.39
C SER A 33 -5.90 11.09 -12.09
N ASP A 34 -6.89 11.26 -11.23
CA ASP A 34 -7.51 12.55 -10.96
C ASP A 34 -6.67 13.33 -9.95
N SER A 35 -6.29 12.69 -8.84
CA SER A 35 -5.43 13.29 -7.82
C SER A 35 -3.94 13.23 -8.14
N LYS A 36 -3.53 12.49 -9.17
CA LYS A 36 -2.11 12.21 -9.51
C LYS A 36 -1.33 11.62 -8.32
N THR A 37 -2.00 10.79 -7.53
CA THR A 37 -1.41 10.08 -6.39
C THR A 37 -1.74 8.60 -6.44
N TYR A 38 -1.00 7.79 -5.71
CA TYR A 38 -1.46 6.44 -5.38
C TYR A 38 -2.53 6.51 -4.28
N LYS A 39 -3.42 5.54 -4.27
CA LYS A 39 -4.35 5.25 -3.18
C LYS A 39 -4.22 3.77 -2.79
N PRO A 40 -4.66 3.37 -1.59
CA PRO A 40 -4.79 1.96 -1.25
C PRO A 40 -5.57 1.20 -2.32
N PHE A 41 -5.11 -0.02 -2.62
CA PHE A 41 -5.73 -0.90 -3.60
C PHE A 41 -7.20 -1.16 -3.27
N ASP A 42 -8.07 -0.94 -4.26
CA ASP A 42 -9.52 -1.02 -4.14
C ASP A 42 -10.13 -2.35 -4.63
N GLY A 43 -9.29 -3.33 -5.00
CA GLY A 43 -9.72 -4.63 -5.50
C GLY A 43 -9.77 -4.76 -7.01
N THR A 44 -9.58 -3.67 -7.77
CA THR A 44 -9.73 -3.70 -9.24
C THR A 44 -8.39 -3.65 -9.97
N ASN A 45 -7.68 -2.53 -9.86
CA ASN A 45 -6.45 -2.27 -10.60
C ASN A 45 -5.26 -2.23 -9.64
N LEU A 46 -4.27 -3.09 -9.87
CA LEU A 46 -3.04 -3.10 -9.10
C LEU A 46 -1.93 -2.37 -9.86
N ASP A 47 -1.36 -1.35 -9.24
CA ASP A 47 -0.32 -0.51 -9.84
C ASP A 47 1.01 -0.55 -9.08
N GLY A 48 0.99 -0.98 -7.81
CA GLY A 48 2.22 -1.07 -7.03
C GLY A 48 2.05 -1.56 -5.61
N PHE A 49 3.18 -1.64 -4.92
CA PHE A 49 3.25 -1.89 -3.48
C PHE A 49 4.14 -0.85 -2.82
N VAL A 50 3.81 -0.42 -1.61
CA VAL A 50 4.74 0.36 -0.77
C VAL A 50 6.03 -0.44 -0.58
N ASN A 51 7.19 0.18 -0.81
CA ASN A 51 8.50 -0.46 -0.74
C ASN A 51 9.46 0.35 0.14
N ASN A 52 9.09 0.53 1.41
CA ASN A 52 9.89 1.21 2.42
C ASN A 52 10.21 0.23 3.55
N ASP A 53 11.49 -0.03 3.83
CA ASP A 53 11.94 -1.09 4.75
C ASP A 53 11.26 -1.04 6.13
N GLU A 54 11.12 0.15 6.72
CA GLU A 54 10.54 0.32 8.07
C GLU A 54 9.06 0.77 8.05
N GLY A 55 8.42 0.80 6.88
CA GLY A 55 7.15 1.50 6.67
C GLY A 55 7.33 3.01 6.69
N VAL A 56 6.23 3.77 6.64
CA VAL A 56 6.30 5.24 6.64
C VAL A 56 5.35 5.85 7.67
N ALA A 57 5.91 6.68 8.55
CA ALA A 57 5.17 7.37 9.59
C ALA A 57 4.25 8.45 8.99
N LEU A 58 2.99 8.47 9.45
CA LEU A 58 1.99 9.48 9.09
C LEU A 58 2.00 10.67 10.04
N ARG A 59 2.64 10.54 11.20
CA ARG A 59 2.71 11.61 12.19
C ARG A 59 3.98 12.42 12.06
N ASN A 60 3.84 13.74 12.15
CA ASN A 60 4.99 14.63 12.33
C ASN A 60 5.44 14.67 13.80
N ALA A 61 6.53 15.40 14.07
CA ALA A 61 7.07 15.55 15.44
C ALA A 61 6.08 16.23 16.42
N ALA A 62 5.09 16.97 15.91
CA ALA A 62 4.03 17.59 16.71
C ALA A 62 2.82 16.66 16.97
N GLY A 63 2.83 15.43 16.44
CA GLY A 63 1.77 14.44 16.61
C GLY A 63 0.59 14.58 15.64
N GLU A 64 0.65 15.51 14.69
CA GLU A 64 -0.39 15.70 13.68
C GLU A 64 -0.36 14.56 12.68
N THR A 65 -1.53 13.99 12.35
CA THR A 65 -1.64 12.85 11.43
C THR A 65 -1.96 13.33 10.03
N SER A 66 -1.09 13.03 9.07
CA SER A 66 -1.34 13.28 7.65
C SER A 66 -2.26 12.21 7.04
N LYS A 67 -3.03 12.60 6.03
CA LYS A 67 -3.77 11.64 5.16
C LYS A 67 -2.98 11.25 3.91
N GLN A 68 -1.78 11.80 3.76
CA GLN A 68 -0.89 11.57 2.62
C GLN A 68 0.53 11.33 3.09
N VAL A 69 1.24 10.45 2.39
CA VAL A 69 2.62 10.12 2.72
C VAL A 69 3.43 9.84 1.46
N ALA A 70 4.69 10.26 1.47
CA ALA A 70 5.62 9.98 0.40
C ALA A 70 6.24 8.59 0.62
N VAL A 71 6.23 7.73 -0.41
CA VAL A 71 6.75 6.36 -0.34
C VAL A 71 7.65 6.05 -1.55
N ALA A 72 8.44 4.99 -1.43
CA ALA A 72 8.95 4.26 -2.59
C ALA A 72 7.91 3.21 -3.01
N VAL A 73 7.79 2.96 -4.32
CA VAL A 73 6.80 2.03 -4.87
C VAL A 73 7.50 0.94 -5.67
N LEU A 74 7.18 -0.32 -5.38
CA LEU A 74 7.50 -1.45 -6.22
C LEU A 74 6.47 -1.53 -7.35
N VAL A 75 6.89 -1.28 -8.58
CA VAL A 75 6.01 -1.32 -9.77
C VAL A 75 6.17 -2.60 -10.60
N HIS A 76 7.18 -3.42 -10.30
CA HIS A 76 7.33 -4.73 -10.91
C HIS A 76 8.05 -5.71 -9.98
N GLY A 77 7.69 -6.98 -10.01
CA GLY A 77 8.39 -7.99 -9.22
C GLY A 77 7.64 -9.30 -9.01
N ILE A 78 8.26 -10.17 -8.23
CA ILE A 78 7.63 -11.39 -7.74
C ILE A 78 7.13 -11.13 -6.32
N VAL A 79 5.84 -11.35 -6.09
CA VAL A 79 5.17 -11.07 -4.81
C VAL A 79 4.63 -12.37 -4.25
N ASP A 80 4.90 -12.62 -2.96
CA ASP A 80 4.22 -13.67 -2.20
C ASP A 80 3.06 -13.04 -1.42
N PRO A 81 1.80 -13.29 -1.82
CA PRO A 81 0.67 -12.63 -1.19
C PRO A 81 0.50 -12.99 0.29
N ARG A 82 1.06 -14.11 0.76
CA ARG A 82 0.94 -14.55 2.16
C ARG A 82 1.61 -13.60 3.14
N PHE A 83 2.61 -12.83 2.67
CA PHE A 83 3.35 -11.88 3.49
C PHE A 83 2.84 -10.44 3.40
N LEU A 84 1.78 -10.17 2.62
CA LEU A 84 1.21 -8.83 2.57
C LEU A 84 0.61 -8.45 3.94
N PRO A 85 0.79 -7.19 4.38
CA PRO A 85 0.42 -6.75 5.72
C PRO A 85 -1.10 -6.66 5.91
N ILE A 86 -1.85 -6.43 4.83
CA ILE A 86 -3.30 -6.28 4.85
C ILE A 86 -3.93 -7.62 4.41
N THR A 87 -4.59 -8.31 5.34
CA THR A 87 -5.16 -9.65 5.09
C THR A 87 -6.09 -9.67 3.88
N ASP A 88 -6.95 -8.67 3.72
CA ASP A 88 -7.92 -8.58 2.62
C ASP A 88 -7.26 -8.38 1.25
N GLN A 89 -6.02 -7.89 1.21
CA GLN A 89 -5.25 -7.74 -0.02
C GLN A 89 -4.59 -9.04 -0.47
N ARG A 90 -4.39 -10.02 0.42
CA ARG A 90 -3.64 -11.26 0.12
C ARG A 90 -4.27 -12.09 -1.00
N THR A 91 -5.59 -12.07 -1.12
CA THR A 91 -6.31 -12.82 -2.16
C THR A 91 -6.60 -11.95 -3.37
N SER A 92 -7.07 -10.73 -3.14
CA SER A 92 -7.57 -9.84 -4.19
C SER A 92 -6.49 -9.36 -5.17
N VAL A 93 -5.23 -9.18 -4.73
CA VAL A 93 -4.14 -8.76 -5.64
C VAL A 93 -3.83 -9.77 -6.74
N THR A 94 -4.07 -11.06 -6.48
CA THR A 94 -3.79 -12.13 -7.46
C THR A 94 -4.82 -12.18 -8.60
N ALA A 95 -6.01 -11.61 -8.36
CA ALA A 95 -7.09 -11.52 -9.33
C ALA A 95 -7.20 -10.11 -9.94
N ALA A 96 -6.38 -9.16 -9.49
CA ALA A 96 -6.40 -7.78 -9.94
C ALA A 96 -6.00 -7.68 -11.41
N THR A 97 -6.59 -6.72 -12.11
CA THR A 97 -6.09 -6.34 -13.43
C THR A 97 -4.79 -5.58 -13.22
N ALA A 98 -3.75 -5.94 -13.98
CA ALA A 98 -2.51 -5.18 -14.01
C ALA A 98 -2.81 -3.79 -14.61
N GLY A 99 -2.64 -2.74 -13.82
CA GLY A 99 -2.71 -1.36 -14.30
C GLY A 99 -1.38 -0.99 -14.96
N ALA A 100 -0.54 -0.24 -14.24
CA ALA A 100 0.79 0.18 -14.68
C ALA A 100 1.91 -0.80 -14.28
N GLY A 101 1.67 -1.69 -13.32
CA GLY A 101 2.69 -2.59 -12.78
C GLY A 101 2.67 -4.00 -13.38
N VAL A 102 3.81 -4.69 -13.33
CA VAL A 102 3.94 -6.08 -13.81
C VAL A 102 4.36 -6.99 -12.65
N PHE A 103 3.42 -7.82 -12.19
CA PHE A 103 3.64 -8.68 -11.04
C PHE A 103 3.43 -10.15 -11.38
N SER A 104 4.34 -10.99 -10.89
CA SER A 104 4.15 -12.44 -10.84
C SER A 104 3.89 -12.83 -9.39
N PHE A 105 2.81 -13.58 -9.15
CA PHE A 105 2.47 -14.02 -7.81
C PHE A 105 2.97 -15.44 -7.58
N ILE A 106 3.63 -15.65 -6.43
CA ILE A 106 3.90 -17.01 -5.96
C ILE A 106 2.54 -17.65 -5.67
N LYS A 107 2.22 -18.73 -6.38
CA LYS A 107 1.04 -19.53 -6.05
C LYS A 107 1.27 -20.19 -4.69
N ALA A 108 0.35 -19.93 -3.77
CA ALA A 108 0.27 -20.65 -2.50
C ALA A 108 -0.13 -22.11 -2.74
#